data_AF-A0A1X0Q9T9-F1
#
_entry.id   AF-A0A1X0Q9T9-F1
#
_cell.length_a   1.000
_cell.length_b   1.000
_cell.length_c   1.000
_cell.angle_alpha   90.00
_cell.angle_beta   90.00
_cell.angle_gamma   90.00
#
_symmetry.space_group_name_H-M   'P 1'
#
loop_
_entity.id
_entity.type
_entity.pdbx_description
1 polymer ?
#
loop_
_entity_poly.entity_id
_entity_poly.type
_entity_poly.pdbx_seq_one_letter_code
_entity_poly.pdbx_strand_id
1 'polypeptide(L)' 'MNIKVQFLTNNKEKSCILTVNRHQYIFNMFEGYQRVALNYNMTILSPKAIFLSYKYSMS' A
#
# COMPACT_ATOMS: atom_id res chain seq x y z
N MET A 1 19.55 -6.17 6.75
CA MET A 1 18.14 -5.75 6.82
C MET A 1 17.73 -5.24 5.45
N ASN A 2 16.72 -5.82 4.81
CA ASN A 2 16.27 -5.39 3.48
C ASN A 2 15.00 -4.55 3.62
N ILE A 3 14.99 -3.33 3.08
CA ILE A 3 13.84 -2.42 3.11
C ILE A 3 13.54 -1.99 1.68
N LYS A 4 12.29 -2.18 1.25
CA LYS A 4 11.78 -1.73 -0.04
C LYS A 4 10.52 -0.90 0.19
N VAL A 5 10.46 0.26 -0.45
CA VAL A 5 9.28 1.13 -0.44
C VAL A 5 8.73 1.19 -1.86
N GLN A 6 7.43 0.98 -2.01
CA GLN A 6 6.76 1.10 -3.30
C GLN A 6 5.52 1.98 -3.15
N PHE A 7 5.46 3.05 -3.94
CA PHE A 7 4.32 3.95 -3.96
C PHE A 7 3.34 3.52 -5.04
N LEU A 8 2.06 3.48 -4.68
CA LEU A 8 0.96 3.39 -5.62
C LEU A 8 0.23 4.72 -5.56
N THR A 9 -0.09 5.29 -6.71
CA THR A 9 -0.75 6.60 -6.79
C THR A 9 -1.86 6.57 -7.83
N ASN A 10 -2.95 7.27 -7.56
CA ASN A 10 -3.89 7.70 -8.59
C ASN A 10 -3.79 9.24 -8.76
N ASN A 11 -4.66 9.85 -9.56
CA ASN A 11 -4.63 11.30 -9.83
C ASN A 11 -4.87 12.19 -8.59
N LYS A 12 -5.35 11.64 -7.47
CA LYS A 12 -5.74 12.39 -6.26
C LYS A 12 -5.04 11.93 -4.99
N GLU A 13 -4.58 10.68 -4.95
CA GLU A 13 -4.28 9.97 -3.71
C GLU A 13 -3.07 9.06 -3.84
N LYS A 14 -2.41 8.80 -2.70
CA LYS A 14 -1.19 8.00 -2.60
C LYS A 14 -1.37 6.92 -1.53
N SER A 15 -0.94 5.72 -1.88
CA SER A 15 -0.78 4.56 -1.00
C SER A 15 0.66 4.07 -1.07
N CYS A 16 1.09 3.32 -0.08
CA CYS A 16 2.46 2.81 -0.02
C CYS A 16 2.50 1.39 0.51
N ILE A 17 3.33 0.54 -0.11
CA ILE A 17 3.71 -0.77 0.41
C ILE A 17 5.15 -0.66 0.90
N LEU A 18 5.33 -0.82 2.22
CA LEU A 18 6.63 -0.97 2.85
C LEU A 18 6.89 -2.47 3.03
N THR A 19 7.97 -2.96 2.44
CA THR A 19 8.45 -4.33 2.67
C THR A 19 9.72 -4.29 3.52
N VAL A 20 9.67 -4.89 4.70
CA VAL A 20 10.85 -5.09 5.56
C VAL A 20 11.13 -6.59 5.64
N ASN A 21 12.26 -7.00 5.09
CA ASN A 21 12.64 -8.39 4.84
C ASN A 21 11.58 -9.10 3.96
N ARG A 22 10.70 -9.91 4.56
CA ARG A 22 9.60 -10.61 3.88
C ARG A 22 8.21 -10.14 4.33
N HIS A 23 8.16 -9.11 5.16
CA HIS A 23 6.91 -8.62 5.73
C HIS A 23 6.45 -7.36 5.03
N GLN A 24 5.19 -7.35 4.61
CA GLN A 24 4.57 -6.20 3.96
C GLN A 24 3.71 -5.43 4.96
N TYR A 25 3.78 -4.11 4.87
CA TYR A 25 2.96 -3.15 5.60
C TYR A 25 2.36 -2.19 4.59
N ILE A 26 1.07 -1.95 4.68
CA ILE A 26 0.35 -1.07 3.74
C ILE A 26 0.02 0.22 4.46
N PHE A 27 0.27 1.35 3.80
CA PHE A 27 -0.06 2.69 4.29
C PHE A 27 -1.04 3.35 3.32
N ASN A 28 -2.25 3.59 3.80
CA ASN A 28 -3.44 4.00 3.03
C ASN A 28 -3.84 3.00 1.93
N MET A 29 -5.11 3.05 1.56
CA MET A 29 -5.64 2.39 0.37
C MET A 29 -6.71 3.30 -0.23
N PHE A 30 -6.38 3.94 -1.36
CA PHE A 30 -7.36 4.70 -2.11
C PHE A 30 -8.32 3.79 -2.87
N GLU A 31 -9.44 4.34 -3.36
CA GLU A 31 -10.37 3.61 -4.20
C GLU A 31 -9.72 3.13 -5.51
N GLY A 32 -9.76 1.81 -5.75
CA GLY A 32 -9.12 1.19 -6.90
C GLY A 32 -7.64 0.84 -6.68
N TYR A 33 -7.14 0.94 -5.45
CA TYR A 33 -5.81 0.47 -5.05
C TYR A 33 -5.49 -0.94 -5.57
N GLN A 34 -6.43 -1.87 -5.43
CA GLN A 34 -6.29 -3.25 -5.90
C GLN A 34 -6.06 -3.34 -7.41
N ARG A 35 -6.73 -2.49 -8.20
CA ARG A 35 -6.54 -2.44 -9.66
C ARG A 35 -5.16 -1.92 -10.01
N VAL A 36 -4.71 -0.86 -9.33
CA VAL A 36 -3.39 -0.29 -9.55
C VAL A 36 -2.30 -1.30 -9.15
N ALA A 37 -2.46 -2.00 -8.02
CA ALA A 37 -1.55 -3.05 -7.59
C ALA A 37 -1.43 -4.19 -8.61
N LEU A 38 -2.56 -4.64 -9.18
CA LEU A 38 -2.58 -5.64 -10.24
C LEU A 38 -1.85 -5.15 -11.51
N ASN A 39 -2.09 -3.91 -11.93
CA ASN A 39 -1.44 -3.33 -13.11
C ASN A 39 0.10 -3.26 -12.99
N TYR A 40 0.62 -3.11 -11.77
CA TYR A 40 2.06 -3.11 -11.50
C TYR A 40 2.62 -4.49 -11.17
N ASN A 41 1.86 -5.57 -11.37
CA ASN A 41 2.22 -6.94 -10.98
C ASN A 41 2.72 -7.03 -9.53
N MET A 42 2.12 -6.25 -8.63
CA MET A 42 2.50 -6.25 -7.22
C MET A 42 1.80 -7.39 -6.50
N THR A 43 2.59 -8.33 -5.99
CA THR A 43 2.05 -9.38 -5.11
C THR A 43 1.90 -8.83 -3.70
N ILE A 44 0.65 -8.69 -3.27
CA ILE A 44 0.31 -8.35 -1.88
C ILE A 44 0.00 -9.68 -1.18
N LEU A 45 0.96 -10.17 -0.39
CA LEU A 45 0.84 -11.43 0.34
C LEU A 45 0.72 -11.12 1.83
N SER A 46 -0.48 -11.37 2.38
CA SER A 46 -0.77 -11.33 3.82
C SER A 46 -0.04 -10.20 4.57
N PRO A 47 -0.40 -8.93 4.31
CA PRO A 47 0.26 -7.80 4.96
C PRO A 47 0.12 -7.92 6.49
N LYS A 48 1.21 -7.64 7.21
CA LYS A 48 1.24 -7.70 8.67
C LYS A 48 0.33 -6.66 9.32
N ALA A 49 0.23 -5.50 8.70
CA ALA A 49 -0.63 -4.42 9.16
C ALA A 49 -0.98 -3.48 8.01
N ILE A 50 -2.11 -2.80 8.19
CA ILE A 50 -2.58 -1.71 7.33
C ILE A 50 -2.73 -0.47 8.21
N PHE A 51 -2.06 0.61 7.84
CA PHE A 51 -2.08 1.89 8.53
C PHE A 51 -2.88 2.88 7.70
N LEU A 52 -4.02 3.35 8.22
CA LEU A 52 -4.83 4.38 7.58
C LEU A 52 -4.50 5.73 8.20
N SER A 53 -4.14 6.70 7.36
CA SER A 53 -4.00 8.09 7.79
C SER A 53 -5.36 8.68 8.13
N TYR A 54 -5.37 9.69 9.00
CA TYR A 54 -6.59 10.33 9.53
C TYR A 54 -7.62 10.67 8.45
N LYS A 55 -7.16 11.08 7.26
CA LYS A 55 -8.00 11.39 6.09
C LYS A 55 -8.93 10.24 5.67
N TYR A 56 -8.50 8.98 5.81
CA TYR A 56 -9.27 7.78 5.43
C TYR A 56 -9.94 7.09 6.62
N SER A 57 -9.69 7.55 7.85
CA SER A 57 -10.35 7.00 9.04
C SER A 57 -11.72 7.62 9.32
N MET A 58 -12.01 8.77 8.70
CA MET A 58 -13.19 9.60 8.94
C MET A 58 -14.20 9.58 7.78
N SER A 59 -13.94 8.78 6.75
CA SER A 59 -14.82 8.53 5.59
C SER A 59 -15.58 7.24 5.76
#